data_AF-A0A7C5MIT1-F1
#
_entry.id   AF-A0A7C5MIT1-F1
#
_cell.length_a   1.000
_cell.length_b   1.000
_cell.length_c   1.000
_cell.angle_alpha   90.00
_cell.angle_beta   90.00
_cell.angle_gamma   90.00
#
_symmetry.space_group_name_H-M   'P 1'
#
loop_
_entity.id
_entity.type
_entity.pdbx_description
1 polymer ?
#
loop_
_entity_poly.entity_id
_entity_poly.type
_entity_poly.pdbx_seq_one_letter_code
_entity_poly.pdbx_strand_id
1 'polypeptide(L)'
;MAELPEPIKPLKGKGSRTRRYLLAGIIFLVLGLAATQIFLHQTSVGSPRFIKMTFLLYTGTVVVVLSLLILATVLGRNLIKLYFERKSGLLGSGFKSKLVRIFIALSLLPAILLFLLAYGLISSSIQQWFRAAPTQMMENSRLLAHQYYAEAERRAKYSASYIAGHFQTEEELNARVRPQLVPKLLEFCREYALESIRIINRLGQVTAEAGNYIFANGHQEDVRRIIEETLSGRQEVMGARLSPHDVLNEITWATAPIRDARGNIIGAVLIESLNPQSARFHADAVMEAYDKYRQLQRQEGTLRFNSLLILALATLLIV
;
A
#
# COMPACT_ATOMS: atom_id res chain seq x y z
N MET A 1 29.65 -7.66 91.00
CA MET A 1 29.56 -6.61 89.98
C MET A 1 29.91 -7.26 88.65
N ALA A 2 28.93 -7.43 87.76
CA ALA A 2 29.10 -8.07 86.47
C ALA A 2 29.36 -6.98 85.42
N GLU A 3 30.52 -7.03 84.75
CA GLU A 3 30.83 -6.17 83.62
C GLU A 3 30.12 -6.69 82.36
N LEU A 4 29.34 -5.82 81.71
CA LEU A 4 28.64 -6.06 80.46
C LEU A 4 29.62 -5.94 79.27
N PRO A 5 29.61 -6.86 78.29
CA PRO A 5 30.39 -6.68 77.06
C PRO A 5 29.71 -5.71 76.07
N GLU A 6 30.55 -4.94 75.37
CA GLU A 6 30.26 -3.83 74.45
C GLU A 6 29.26 -4.08 73.31
N PRO A 7 28.61 -3.02 72.77
CA PRO A 7 27.61 -3.14 71.72
C PRO A 7 28.22 -3.42 70.35
N ILE A 8 27.61 -4.37 69.63
CA ILE A 8 27.97 -4.79 68.28
C ILE A 8 27.78 -3.63 67.29
N LYS A 9 28.87 -3.21 66.61
CA LYS A 9 28.84 -2.24 65.50
C LYS A 9 27.98 -2.76 64.33
N PRO A 10 27.05 -1.97 63.77
CA PRO A 10 26.25 -2.41 62.64
C PRO A 10 27.10 -2.47 61.35
N LEU A 11 27.09 -3.63 60.70
CA LEU A 11 27.71 -3.85 59.39
C LEU A 11 27.05 -2.96 58.33
N LYS A 12 27.75 -1.91 57.89
CA LYS A 12 27.35 -0.98 56.84
C LYS A 12 27.13 -1.74 55.51
N GLY A 13 25.88 -1.86 55.10
CA GLY A 13 25.42 -2.71 54.00
C GLY A 13 26.05 -2.40 52.64
N LYS A 14 26.77 -3.39 52.09
CA LYS A 14 27.36 -3.41 50.74
C LYS A 14 26.33 -3.38 49.59
N GLY A 15 25.03 -3.47 49.86
CA GLY A 15 23.95 -3.57 48.85
C GLY A 15 23.59 -2.27 48.12
N SER A 16 24.06 -1.10 48.56
CA SER A 16 23.73 0.21 47.94
C SER A 16 24.49 0.46 46.63
N ARG A 17 25.74 0.01 46.52
CA ARG A 17 26.61 0.31 45.36
C ARG A 17 26.20 -0.47 44.12
N THR A 18 25.88 -1.75 44.26
CA THR A 18 25.43 -2.61 43.14
C THR A 18 24.11 -2.14 42.55
N ARG A 19 23.19 -1.63 43.41
CA ARG A 19 21.91 -1.05 42.97
C ARG A 19 22.12 0.23 42.14
N ARG A 20 23.14 1.04 42.48
CA ARG A 20 23.50 2.25 41.73
C ARG A 20 24.13 1.92 40.38
N TYR A 21 25.00 0.91 40.29
CA TYR A 21 25.59 0.49 39.01
C TYR A 21 24.58 -0.17 38.07
N LEU A 22 23.63 -0.95 38.60
CA LEU A 22 22.51 -1.49 37.81
C LEU A 22 21.57 -0.39 37.29
N LEU A 23 21.19 0.56 38.15
CA LEU A 23 20.41 1.71 37.70
C LEU A 23 21.17 2.53 36.66
N ALA A 24 22.47 2.76 36.87
CA ALA A 24 23.30 3.52 35.92
C ALA A 24 23.41 2.80 34.57
N GLY A 25 23.53 1.47 34.54
CA GLY A 25 23.55 0.69 33.31
C GLY A 25 22.21 0.73 32.56
N ILE A 26 21.09 0.63 33.27
CA ILE A 26 19.74 0.76 32.68
C ILE A 26 19.55 2.19 32.14
N ILE A 27 19.90 3.21 32.91
CA ILE A 27 19.79 4.62 32.49
C ILE A 27 20.69 4.88 31.28
N PHE A 28 21.92 4.37 31.26
CA PHE A 28 22.84 4.52 30.14
C PHE A 28 22.29 3.85 28.87
N LEU A 29 21.72 2.65 28.99
CA LEU A 29 21.13 1.95 27.85
C LEU A 29 19.86 2.66 27.34
N VAL A 30 19.02 3.17 28.25
CA VAL A 30 17.83 3.96 27.90
C VAL A 30 18.22 5.27 27.21
N LEU A 31 19.24 5.96 27.71
CA LEU A 31 19.78 7.17 27.09
C LEU A 31 20.40 6.87 25.73
N GLY A 32 21.12 5.75 25.59
CA GLY A 32 21.66 5.29 24.32
C GLY A 32 20.56 5.05 23.30
N LEU A 33 19.51 4.31 23.67
CA LEU A 33 18.35 4.05 22.81
C LEU A 33 17.58 5.33 22.44
N ALA A 34 17.46 6.28 23.37
CA ALA A 34 16.85 7.59 23.13
C ALA A 34 17.70 8.47 22.20
N ALA A 35 19.03 8.42 22.33
CA ALA A 35 19.94 9.13 21.42
C ALA A 35 19.85 8.55 19.99
N THR A 36 19.78 7.22 19.85
CA THR A 36 19.56 6.57 18.54
C THR A 36 18.22 6.99 17.93
N GLN A 37 17.18 7.17 18.75
CA GLN A 37 15.87 7.68 18.31
C GLN A 37 15.94 9.10 17.75
N ILE A 38 16.60 10.02 18.47
CA ILE A 38 16.77 11.40 18.02
C ILE A 38 17.56 11.43 16.70
N PHE A 39 18.59 10.59 16.59
CA PHE A 39 19.42 10.49 15.39
C PHE A 39 18.67 9.92 14.18
N LEU A 40 17.87 8.86 14.35
CA LEU A 40 17.03 8.33 13.27
C LEU A 40 15.93 9.30 12.84
N HIS A 41 15.33 10.03 13.78
CA HIS A 41 14.30 11.02 13.47
C HIS A 41 14.86 12.21 12.67
N GLN A 42 16.09 12.66 12.96
CA GLN A 42 16.73 13.75 12.23
C GLN A 42 17.24 13.35 10.83
N THR A 43 17.54 12.07 10.60
CA THR A 43 18.10 11.56 9.33
C THR A 43 17.05 10.96 8.38
N SER A 44 15.80 10.81 8.82
CA SER A 44 14.74 10.15 8.03
C SER A 44 14.11 11.09 6.99
N VAL A 45 14.57 10.99 5.74
CA VAL A 45 14.02 11.66 4.54
C VAL A 45 12.76 10.95 3.98
N GLY A 46 11.89 10.44 4.85
CA GLY A 46 10.72 9.61 4.49
C GLY A 46 9.37 10.30 4.68
N SER A 47 8.32 9.81 3.98
CA SER A 47 6.96 10.37 4.06
C SER A 47 6.40 10.42 5.50
N PRO A 48 5.49 11.37 5.83
CA PRO A 48 4.95 11.52 7.19
C PRO A 48 4.33 10.24 7.78
N ARG A 49 3.78 9.37 6.91
CA ARG A 49 3.21 8.07 7.30
C ARG A 49 4.28 7.05 7.65
N PHE A 50 5.40 7.05 6.91
CA PHE A 50 6.56 6.19 7.20
C PHE A 50 7.20 6.55 8.54
N ILE A 51 7.30 7.86 8.84
CA ILE A 51 7.82 8.33 10.14
C ILE A 51 6.94 7.84 11.29
N LYS A 52 5.60 7.99 11.19
CA LYS A 52 4.66 7.52 12.23
C LYS A 52 4.72 6.00 12.43
N MET A 53 4.77 5.22 11.35
CA MET A 53 4.82 3.76 11.41
C MET A 53 6.13 3.27 12.05
N THR A 54 7.27 3.82 11.61
CA THR A 54 8.60 3.50 12.16
C THR A 54 8.69 3.88 13.63
N PHE A 55 8.15 5.05 13.99
CA PHE A 55 8.07 5.49 15.38
C PHE A 55 7.28 4.53 16.27
N LEU A 56 6.11 4.06 15.80
CA LEU A 56 5.27 3.11 16.54
C LEU A 56 6.00 1.77 16.78
N LEU A 57 6.58 1.21 15.72
CA LEU A 57 7.30 -0.07 15.78
C LEU A 57 8.51 0.01 16.72
N TYR A 58 9.30 1.08 16.63
CA TYR A 58 10.48 1.27 17.48
C TYR A 58 10.10 1.55 18.94
N THR A 59 9.05 2.34 19.17
CA THR A 59 8.53 2.57 20.54
C THR A 59 8.12 1.24 21.18
N GLY A 60 7.43 0.38 20.42
CA GLY A 60 7.13 -0.99 20.85
C GLY A 60 8.39 -1.77 21.20
N THR A 61 9.41 -1.76 20.35
CA THR A 61 10.72 -2.40 20.63
C THR A 61 11.34 -1.90 21.93
N VAL A 62 11.38 -0.59 22.15
CA VAL A 62 11.96 0.02 23.36
C VAL A 62 11.21 -0.41 24.62
N VAL A 63 9.88 -0.38 24.61
CA VAL A 63 9.05 -0.81 25.75
C VAL A 63 9.32 -2.27 26.10
N VAL A 64 9.42 -3.13 25.10
CA VAL A 64 9.70 -4.56 25.34
C VAL A 64 11.13 -4.79 25.86
N VAL A 65 12.13 -4.12 25.28
CA VAL A 65 13.53 -4.19 25.77
C VAL A 65 13.62 -3.69 27.20
N LEU A 66 12.96 -2.58 27.53
CA LEU A 66 12.94 -2.03 28.89
C LEU A 66 12.30 -3.02 29.87
N SER A 67 11.19 -3.64 29.48
CA SER A 67 10.49 -4.64 30.28
C SER A 67 11.37 -5.88 30.52
N LEU A 68 12.07 -6.36 29.49
CA LEU A 68 13.05 -7.45 29.60
C LEU A 68 14.19 -7.09 30.55
N LEU A 69 14.70 -5.85 30.50
CA LEU A 69 15.77 -5.40 31.40
C LEU A 69 15.30 -5.33 32.85
N ILE A 70 14.12 -4.77 33.11
CA ILE A 70 13.53 -4.73 34.45
C ILE A 70 13.42 -6.16 35.00
N LEU A 71 12.86 -7.06 34.20
CA LEU A 71 12.65 -8.45 34.58
C LEU A 71 13.98 -9.19 34.80
N ALA A 72 14.96 -9.04 33.90
CA ALA A 72 16.31 -9.57 34.06
C ALA A 72 16.99 -9.05 35.34
N THR A 73 16.72 -7.81 35.74
CA THR A 73 17.28 -7.22 36.96
C THR A 73 16.64 -7.80 38.22
N VAL A 74 15.32 -7.97 38.21
CA VAL A 74 14.56 -8.59 39.32
C VAL A 74 15.00 -10.04 39.50
N LEU A 75 15.02 -10.81 38.41
CA LEU A 75 15.43 -12.21 38.43
C LEU A 75 16.91 -12.36 38.79
N GLY A 76 17.78 -11.56 38.20
CA GLY A 76 19.21 -11.52 38.48
C GLY A 76 19.51 -11.23 39.96
N ARG A 77 18.79 -10.29 40.59
CA ARG A 77 18.93 -10.01 42.02
C ARG A 77 18.57 -11.21 42.88
N ASN A 78 17.50 -11.92 42.55
CA ASN A 78 17.06 -13.10 43.29
C ASN A 78 18.07 -14.26 43.13
N LEU A 79 18.60 -14.45 41.92
CA LEU A 79 19.65 -15.44 41.64
C LEU A 79 20.98 -15.12 42.34
N ILE A 80 21.41 -13.85 42.33
CA ILE A 80 22.64 -13.41 43.01
C ILE A 80 22.50 -13.56 44.53
N LYS A 81 21.35 -13.23 45.12
CA LYS A 81 21.08 -13.43 46.56
C LYS A 81 21.19 -14.90 46.93
N LEU A 82 20.57 -15.78 46.14
CA LEU A 82 20.64 -17.22 46.31
C LEU A 82 22.09 -17.75 46.18
N TYR A 83 22.86 -17.22 45.24
CA TYR A 83 24.27 -17.57 45.06
C TYR A 83 25.14 -17.14 46.24
N PHE A 84 24.90 -15.95 46.81
CA PHE A 84 25.67 -15.45 47.97
C PHE A 84 25.27 -16.12 49.29
N GLU A 85 24.00 -16.45 49.51
CA GLU A 85 23.53 -17.25 50.66
C GLU A 85 24.18 -18.65 50.69
N ARG A 86 24.60 -19.16 49.52
CA ARG A 86 25.39 -20.39 49.39
C ARG A 86 26.80 -20.25 49.97
N LYS A 87 27.40 -19.05 49.86
CA LYS A 87 28.77 -18.76 50.30
C LYS A 87 28.86 -18.47 51.79
N SER A 88 27.75 -18.17 52.47
CA SER A 88 27.69 -17.85 53.90
C SER A 88 27.50 -19.07 54.83
N GLY A 89 27.59 -20.30 54.33
CA GLY A 89 27.79 -21.48 55.19
C GLY A 89 26.61 -21.92 56.07
N LEU A 90 25.37 -21.59 55.72
CA LEU A 90 24.19 -22.11 56.43
C LEU A 90 23.95 -23.60 56.07
N LEU A 91 23.86 -24.47 57.09
CA LEU A 91 23.58 -25.90 56.97
C LEU A 91 22.32 -26.15 56.10
N GLY A 92 22.44 -26.95 55.03
CA GLY A 92 21.35 -27.27 54.09
C GLY A 92 21.34 -26.52 52.74
N SER A 93 22.28 -25.59 52.52
CA SER A 93 22.36 -24.80 51.26
C SER A 93 22.62 -25.64 50.00
N GLY A 94 23.35 -26.75 50.13
CA GLY A 94 23.64 -27.68 49.03
C GLY A 94 22.38 -28.34 48.47
N PHE A 95 21.53 -28.88 49.36
CA PHE A 95 20.29 -29.56 49.00
C PHE A 95 19.27 -28.59 48.42
N LYS A 96 19.06 -27.42 49.07
CA LYS A 96 18.22 -26.33 48.54
C LYS A 96 18.67 -25.88 47.15
N SER A 97 19.98 -25.70 46.91
CA SER A 97 20.48 -25.27 45.59
C SER A 97 20.34 -26.32 44.49
N LYS A 98 20.36 -27.61 44.83
CA LYS A 98 20.13 -28.72 43.88
C LYS A 98 18.65 -28.80 43.54
N LEU A 99 17.78 -28.70 44.54
CA LEU A 99 16.32 -28.71 44.39
C LEU A 99 15.83 -27.50 43.60
N VAL A 100 16.33 -26.29 43.90
CA VAL A 100 15.98 -25.06 43.16
C VAL A 100 16.46 -25.11 41.71
N ARG A 101 17.66 -25.65 41.41
CA ARG A 101 18.11 -25.81 40.02
C ARG A 101 17.25 -26.79 39.23
N ILE A 102 16.87 -27.91 39.84
CA ILE A 102 15.96 -28.88 39.22
C ILE A 102 14.59 -28.25 39.00
N PHE A 103 14.08 -27.49 39.97
CA PHE A 103 12.79 -26.80 39.85
C PHE A 103 12.79 -25.73 38.76
N ILE A 104 13.85 -24.92 38.67
CA ILE A 104 14.04 -23.92 37.60
C ILE A 104 14.15 -24.61 36.24
N ALA A 105 14.92 -25.69 36.13
CA ALA A 105 15.05 -26.43 34.87
C ALA A 105 13.72 -27.06 34.45
N LEU A 106 12.97 -27.64 35.41
CA LEU A 106 11.69 -28.28 35.17
C LEU A 106 10.58 -27.28 34.83
N SER A 107 10.61 -26.06 35.38
CA SER A 107 9.68 -24.99 35.04
C SER A 107 10.01 -24.28 33.73
N LEU A 108 11.30 -24.15 33.39
CA LEU A 108 11.75 -23.55 32.13
C LEU A 108 11.50 -24.44 30.92
N LEU A 109 11.60 -25.77 31.07
CA LEU A 109 11.44 -26.72 29.97
C LEU A 109 10.12 -26.52 29.18
N PRO A 110 8.92 -26.48 29.82
CA PRO A 110 7.67 -26.24 29.09
C PRO A 110 7.57 -24.83 28.50
N ALA A 111 8.12 -23.81 29.17
CA ALA A 111 8.12 -22.43 28.67
C ALA A 111 8.98 -22.28 27.39
N ILE A 112 10.17 -22.89 27.36
CA ILE A 112 11.05 -22.89 26.18
C ILE A 112 10.41 -23.65 25.02
N LEU A 113 9.76 -24.78 25.30
CA LEU A 113 9.06 -25.55 24.26
C LEU A 113 7.95 -24.73 23.61
N LEU A 114 7.12 -24.06 24.42
CA LEU A 114 6.06 -23.16 23.94
C LEU A 114 6.63 -21.95 23.19
N PHE A 115 7.75 -21.37 23.65
CA PHE A 115 8.44 -20.29 22.97
C PHE A 115 8.85 -20.70 21.55
N LEU A 116 9.54 -21.83 21.41
CA LEU A 116 10.03 -22.30 20.12
C LEU A 116 8.87 -22.61 19.16
N LEU A 117 7.82 -23.26 19.66
CA LEU A 117 6.61 -23.55 18.88
C LEU A 117 5.94 -22.27 18.39
N ALA A 118 5.68 -21.32 19.29
CA ALA A 118 5.02 -20.08 18.95
C ALA A 118 5.88 -19.19 18.01
N TYR A 119 7.19 -19.13 18.22
CA TYR A 119 8.09 -18.42 17.31
C TYR A 119 8.07 -19.03 15.91
N GLY A 120 8.14 -20.37 15.82
CA GLY A 120 8.04 -21.09 14.55
C GLY A 120 6.72 -20.81 13.83
N LEU A 121 5.61 -20.91 14.55
CA LEU A 121 4.26 -20.63 14.00
C LEU A 121 4.11 -19.18 13.54
N ILE A 122 4.51 -18.21 14.36
CA ILE A 122 4.39 -16.78 14.04
C ILE A 122 5.31 -16.44 12.87
N SER A 123 6.57 -16.86 12.89
CA SER A 123 7.52 -16.60 11.79
C SER A 123 7.04 -17.24 10.48
N SER A 124 6.53 -18.48 10.53
CA SER A 124 5.97 -19.14 9.36
C SER A 124 4.70 -18.44 8.85
N SER A 125 3.83 -17.98 9.74
CA SER A 125 2.62 -17.23 9.38
C SER A 125 2.97 -15.90 8.71
N ILE A 126 3.90 -15.14 9.30
CA ILE A 126 4.41 -13.89 8.71
C ILE A 126 4.99 -14.17 7.31
N GLN A 127 5.85 -15.18 7.18
CA GLN A 127 6.39 -15.60 5.89
C GLN A 127 5.28 -15.94 4.89
N GLN A 128 4.25 -16.67 5.30
CA GLN A 128 3.17 -17.08 4.43
C GLN A 128 2.36 -15.89 3.91
N TRP A 129 2.09 -14.90 4.76
CA TRP A 129 1.39 -13.67 4.36
C TRP A 129 2.19 -12.84 3.34
N PHE A 130 3.52 -13.02 3.30
CA PHE A 130 4.41 -12.32 2.38
C PHE A 130 4.94 -13.18 1.20
N ARG A 131 4.56 -14.47 1.11
CA ARG A 131 5.16 -15.44 0.19
C ARG A 131 4.63 -15.44 -1.24
N ALA A 132 3.37 -15.06 -1.52
CA ALA A 132 2.85 -15.19 -2.89
C ALA A 132 1.61 -14.35 -3.27
N ALA A 133 1.59 -14.01 -4.56
CA ALA A 133 0.49 -13.53 -5.44
C ALA A 133 0.34 -12.03 -5.80
N PRO A 134 0.86 -11.02 -5.08
CA PRO A 134 0.55 -9.63 -5.44
C PRO A 134 1.18 -9.15 -6.76
N THR A 135 2.35 -9.69 -7.14
CA THR A 135 3.02 -9.32 -8.41
C THR A 135 2.29 -9.83 -9.64
N GLN A 136 1.84 -11.08 -9.63
CA GLN A 136 1.12 -11.67 -10.76
C GLN A 136 -0.28 -11.07 -10.90
N MET A 137 -0.97 -10.81 -9.78
CA MET A 137 -2.25 -10.12 -9.79
C MET A 137 -2.10 -8.69 -10.34
N MET A 138 -1.04 -7.97 -9.97
CA MET A 138 -0.71 -6.66 -10.56
C MET A 138 -0.51 -6.75 -12.07
N GLU A 139 0.34 -7.65 -12.53
CA GLU A 139 0.67 -7.78 -13.95
C GLU A 139 -0.56 -8.16 -14.77
N ASN A 140 -1.39 -9.07 -14.25
CA ASN A 140 -2.66 -9.44 -14.84
C ASN A 140 -3.65 -8.27 -14.86
N SER A 141 -3.77 -7.49 -13.78
CA SER A 141 -4.65 -6.31 -13.75
C SER A 141 -4.21 -5.24 -14.74
N ARG A 142 -2.90 -5.01 -14.89
CA ARG A 142 -2.36 -4.10 -15.92
C ARG A 142 -2.63 -4.61 -17.32
N LEU A 143 -2.38 -5.90 -17.57
CA LEU A 143 -2.63 -6.53 -18.86
C LEU A 143 -4.12 -6.43 -19.24
N LEU A 144 -5.01 -6.74 -18.29
CA LEU A 144 -6.46 -6.62 -18.47
C LEU A 144 -6.89 -5.17 -18.78
N ALA A 145 -6.33 -4.18 -18.07
CA ALA A 145 -6.60 -2.78 -18.38
C ALA A 145 -6.11 -2.39 -19.78
N HIS A 146 -4.89 -2.77 -20.16
CA HIS A 146 -4.37 -2.52 -21.50
C HIS A 146 -5.22 -3.19 -22.59
N GLN A 147 -5.63 -4.44 -22.39
CA GLN A 147 -6.50 -5.16 -23.32
C GLN A 147 -7.88 -4.48 -23.45
N TYR A 148 -8.47 -4.09 -22.33
CA TYR A 148 -9.74 -3.35 -22.30
C TYR A 148 -9.66 -2.06 -23.12
N TYR A 149 -8.60 -1.26 -22.93
CA TYR A 149 -8.42 -0.01 -23.69
C TYR A 149 -8.12 -0.24 -25.16
N ALA A 150 -7.28 -1.22 -25.49
CA ALA A 150 -7.01 -1.56 -26.88
C ALA A 150 -8.29 -2.03 -27.60
N GLU A 151 -9.17 -2.74 -26.90
CA GLU A 151 -10.45 -3.18 -27.45
C GLU A 151 -11.48 -2.05 -27.54
N ALA A 152 -11.55 -1.16 -26.55
CA ALA A 152 -12.33 0.07 -26.64
C ALA A 152 -11.89 0.95 -27.82
N GLU A 153 -10.58 1.13 -28.00
CA GLU A 153 -10.01 1.89 -29.13
C GLU A 153 -10.36 1.24 -30.48
N ARG A 154 -10.18 -0.08 -30.62
CA ARG A 154 -10.56 -0.80 -31.84
C ARG A 154 -12.05 -0.68 -32.16
N ARG A 155 -12.92 -0.82 -31.15
CA ARG A 155 -14.37 -0.65 -31.32
C ARG A 155 -14.72 0.77 -31.75
N ALA A 156 -14.14 1.78 -31.09
CA ALA A 156 -14.39 3.18 -31.44
C ALA A 156 -13.89 3.52 -32.85
N LYS A 157 -12.70 3.03 -33.25
CA LYS A 157 -12.19 3.15 -34.63
C LYS A 157 -13.13 2.50 -35.64
N TYR A 158 -13.57 1.28 -35.35
CA TYR A 158 -14.48 0.55 -36.22
C TYR A 158 -15.80 1.30 -36.40
N SER A 159 -16.46 1.71 -35.31
CA SER A 159 -17.73 2.44 -35.36
C SER A 159 -17.60 3.76 -36.13
N ALA A 160 -16.54 4.53 -35.87
CA ALA A 160 -16.31 5.80 -36.55
C ALA A 160 -16.12 5.61 -38.07
N SER A 161 -15.29 4.63 -38.46
CA SER A 161 -15.04 4.31 -39.88
C SER A 161 -16.29 3.76 -40.57
N TYR A 162 -17.06 2.92 -39.89
CA TYR A 162 -18.30 2.36 -40.41
C TYR A 162 -19.33 3.47 -40.69
N ILE A 163 -19.52 4.38 -39.73
CA ILE A 163 -20.42 5.53 -39.91
C ILE A 163 -19.90 6.46 -41.02
N ALA A 164 -18.58 6.72 -41.07
CA ALA A 164 -17.99 7.54 -42.13
C ALA A 164 -18.20 6.96 -43.53
N GLY A 165 -18.15 5.63 -43.68
CA GLY A 165 -18.37 4.95 -44.96
C GLY A 165 -19.82 5.01 -45.49
N HIS A 166 -20.79 5.40 -44.65
CA HIS A 166 -22.18 5.60 -45.06
C HIS A 166 -22.42 6.94 -45.77
N PHE A 167 -21.41 7.82 -45.79
CA PHE A 167 -21.46 9.12 -46.43
C PHE A 167 -20.43 9.17 -47.56
N GLN A 168 -20.87 9.50 -48.77
CA GLN A 168 -20.01 9.47 -49.97
C GLN A 168 -20.07 10.76 -50.79
N THR A 169 -20.98 11.68 -50.47
CA THR A 169 -21.15 12.94 -51.21
C THR A 169 -21.16 14.15 -50.30
N GLU A 170 -20.67 15.30 -50.79
CA GLU A 170 -20.74 16.57 -50.03
C GLU A 170 -22.19 17.05 -49.84
N GLU A 171 -23.12 16.63 -50.71
CA GLU A 171 -24.54 16.96 -50.60
C GLU A 171 -25.19 16.29 -49.39
N GLU A 172 -24.82 15.04 -49.10
CA GLU A 172 -25.18 14.33 -47.87
C GLU A 172 -24.62 14.99 -46.60
N LEU A 173 -23.60 15.83 -46.74
CA LEU A 173 -22.96 16.58 -45.66
C LEU A 173 -23.41 18.04 -45.62
N ASN A 174 -24.49 18.40 -46.31
CA ASN A 174 -25.00 19.76 -46.36
C ASN A 174 -26.03 19.99 -45.24
N ALA A 175 -26.02 21.19 -44.65
CA ALA A 175 -26.97 21.60 -43.60
C ALA A 175 -28.44 21.49 -44.04
N ARG A 176 -28.72 21.52 -45.34
CA ARG A 176 -30.06 21.32 -45.91
C ARG A 176 -30.61 19.90 -45.70
N VAL A 177 -29.75 18.89 -45.61
CA VAL A 177 -30.12 17.47 -45.43
C VAL A 177 -30.20 17.09 -43.94
N ARG A 178 -29.84 18.00 -43.03
CA ARG A 178 -29.86 17.80 -41.57
C ARG A 178 -31.14 17.12 -41.03
N PRO A 179 -32.36 17.50 -41.43
CA PRO A 179 -33.58 16.88 -40.89
C PRO A 179 -33.71 15.39 -41.20
N GLN A 180 -33.07 14.91 -42.28
CA GLN A 180 -33.09 13.52 -42.70
C GLN A 180 -31.90 12.73 -42.12
N LEU A 181 -30.78 13.41 -41.82
CA LEU A 181 -29.59 12.83 -41.20
C LEU A 181 -29.79 12.48 -39.73
N VAL A 182 -30.41 13.37 -38.95
CA VAL A 182 -30.51 13.22 -37.49
C VAL A 182 -31.18 11.90 -37.06
N PRO A 183 -32.32 11.46 -37.65
CA PRO A 183 -32.92 10.17 -37.31
C PRO A 183 -31.99 8.97 -37.57
N LYS A 184 -31.26 8.98 -38.69
CA LYS A 184 -30.30 7.94 -39.06
C LYS A 184 -29.10 7.92 -38.10
N LEU A 185 -28.60 9.09 -37.70
CA LEU A 185 -27.54 9.18 -36.70
C LEU A 185 -28.01 8.68 -35.33
N LEU A 186 -29.27 8.95 -34.93
CA LEU A 186 -29.84 8.41 -33.69
C LEU A 186 -29.97 6.88 -33.71
N GLU A 187 -30.22 6.27 -34.88
CA GLU A 187 -30.17 4.81 -35.03
C GLU A 187 -28.77 4.27 -34.79
N PHE A 188 -27.74 4.90 -35.37
CA PHE A 188 -26.35 4.54 -35.11
C PHE A 188 -25.95 4.73 -33.65
N CYS A 189 -26.42 5.79 -32.97
CA CYS A 189 -26.20 5.96 -31.54
C CYS A 189 -26.72 4.76 -30.73
N ARG A 190 -27.91 4.26 -31.07
CA ARG A 190 -28.51 3.09 -30.39
C ARG A 190 -27.80 1.79 -30.73
N GLU A 191 -27.47 1.58 -32.01
CA GLU A 191 -26.84 0.34 -32.49
C GLU A 191 -25.44 0.15 -31.93
N TYR A 192 -24.63 1.22 -31.90
CA TYR A 192 -23.23 1.18 -31.47
C TYR A 192 -23.03 1.63 -30.02
N ALA A 193 -24.12 1.85 -29.27
CA ALA A 193 -24.09 2.37 -27.89
C ALA A 193 -23.23 3.64 -27.75
N LEU A 194 -23.43 4.59 -28.66
CA LEU A 194 -22.73 5.87 -28.68
C LEU A 194 -23.59 6.93 -27.98
N GLU A 195 -22.92 7.80 -27.23
CA GLU A 195 -23.55 8.94 -26.57
C GLU A 195 -23.92 10.00 -27.60
N SER A 196 -22.99 10.34 -28.49
CA SER A 196 -23.21 11.33 -29.54
C SER A 196 -22.45 11.02 -30.82
N ILE A 197 -22.98 11.52 -31.93
CA ILE A 197 -22.32 11.52 -33.23
C ILE A 197 -22.41 12.93 -33.81
N ARG A 198 -21.29 13.44 -34.29
CA ARG A 198 -21.17 14.73 -34.97
C ARG A 198 -20.56 14.53 -36.35
N ILE A 199 -21.19 15.15 -37.34
CA ILE A 199 -20.73 15.19 -38.73
C ILE A 199 -20.14 16.56 -38.98
N ILE A 200 -18.89 16.58 -39.42
CA ILE A 200 -18.08 17.78 -39.60
C ILE A 200 -17.74 17.88 -41.08
N ASN A 201 -17.95 19.06 -41.67
CA ASN A 201 -17.59 19.30 -43.06
C ASN A 201 -16.07 19.55 -43.20
N ARG A 202 -15.57 19.64 -44.44
CA ARG A 202 -14.16 19.96 -44.71
C ARG A 202 -13.67 21.29 -44.11
N LEU A 203 -14.58 22.23 -43.83
CA LEU A 203 -14.27 23.52 -43.19
C LEU A 203 -14.17 23.42 -41.66
N GLY A 204 -14.34 22.23 -41.08
CA GLY A 204 -14.32 22.03 -39.62
C GLY A 204 -15.62 22.43 -38.92
N GLN A 205 -16.70 22.68 -39.67
CA GLN A 205 -17.99 23.08 -39.11
C GLN A 205 -18.92 21.88 -38.92
N VAL A 206 -19.58 21.83 -37.76
CA VAL A 206 -20.57 20.80 -37.45
C VAL A 206 -21.81 21.00 -38.33
N THR A 207 -22.10 20.02 -39.17
CA THR A 207 -23.22 20.06 -40.11
C THR A 207 -24.45 19.36 -39.54
N ALA A 208 -24.25 18.23 -38.87
CA ALA A 208 -25.28 17.47 -38.18
C ALA A 208 -24.73 16.90 -36.86
N GLU A 209 -25.62 16.76 -35.89
CA GLU A 209 -25.33 16.24 -34.57
C GLU A 209 -26.55 15.45 -34.08
N ALA A 210 -26.29 14.33 -33.40
CA ALA A 210 -27.32 13.50 -32.79
C ALA A 210 -26.81 12.86 -31.50
N GLY A 211 -27.74 12.55 -30.60
CA GLY A 211 -27.46 11.95 -29.30
C GLY A 211 -27.31 12.97 -28.17
N ASN A 212 -26.78 12.51 -27.05
CA ASN A 212 -26.53 13.32 -25.86
C ASN A 212 -25.07 13.77 -25.86
N TYR A 213 -24.85 15.02 -26.27
CA TYR A 213 -23.52 15.59 -26.29
C TYR A 213 -23.00 15.84 -24.88
N ILE A 214 -21.87 15.22 -24.54
CA ILE A 214 -21.26 15.40 -23.24
C ILE A 214 -20.24 16.54 -23.34
N PHE A 215 -20.59 17.71 -22.80
CA PHE A 215 -19.72 18.88 -22.74
C PHE A 215 -18.50 18.62 -21.84
N ALA A 216 -17.41 18.15 -22.43
CA ALA A 216 -16.11 18.10 -21.78
C ALA A 216 -15.39 19.45 -21.94
N ASN A 217 -15.79 20.47 -21.17
CA ASN A 217 -15.20 21.83 -21.24
C ASN A 217 -13.67 21.85 -21.09
N GLY A 218 -13.08 20.85 -20.42
CA GLY A 218 -11.63 20.70 -20.27
C GLY A 218 -10.89 20.11 -21.48
N HIS A 219 -11.61 19.60 -22.49
CA HIS A 219 -11.02 18.83 -23.61
C HIS A 219 -11.37 19.40 -24.99
N GLN A 220 -11.91 20.62 -25.09
CA GLN A 220 -12.27 21.24 -26.37
C GLN A 220 -11.09 21.35 -27.35
N GLU A 221 -9.93 21.77 -26.86
CA GLU A 221 -8.71 21.89 -27.70
C GLU A 221 -8.21 20.54 -28.18
N ASP A 222 -8.32 19.50 -27.35
CA ASP A 222 -7.91 18.16 -27.73
C ASP A 222 -8.86 17.56 -28.78
N VAL A 223 -10.18 17.77 -28.61
CA VAL A 223 -11.19 17.37 -29.60
C VAL A 223 -10.99 18.11 -30.92
N ARG A 224 -10.66 19.41 -30.87
CA ARG A 224 -10.34 20.20 -32.07
C ARG A 224 -9.12 19.64 -32.80
N ARG A 225 -8.06 19.29 -32.08
CA ARG A 225 -6.84 18.69 -32.64
C ARG A 225 -7.12 17.39 -33.38
N ILE A 226 -7.85 16.45 -32.79
CA ILE A 226 -8.15 15.16 -33.44
C ILE A 226 -9.05 15.32 -34.68
N ILE A 227 -9.92 16.33 -34.70
CA ILE A 227 -10.72 16.67 -35.89
C ILE A 227 -9.81 17.18 -37.01
N GLU A 228 -8.91 18.12 -36.69
CA GLU A 228 -7.95 18.70 -37.66
C GLU A 228 -7.05 17.60 -38.25
N GLU A 229 -6.52 16.71 -37.40
CA GLU A 229 -5.73 15.55 -37.83
C GLU A 229 -6.56 14.59 -38.70
N THR A 230 -7.84 14.43 -38.42
CA THR A 230 -8.73 13.59 -39.22
C THR A 230 -9.04 14.17 -40.58
N LEU A 231 -9.24 15.49 -40.67
CA LEU A 231 -9.42 16.19 -41.93
C LEU A 231 -8.14 16.16 -42.80
N SER A 232 -6.96 15.91 -42.20
CA SER A 232 -5.73 15.60 -42.93
C SER A 232 -5.65 14.16 -43.46
N GLY A 233 -6.59 13.31 -43.07
CA GLY A 233 -6.75 11.94 -43.55
C GLY A 233 -6.35 10.84 -42.58
N ARG A 234 -6.00 11.21 -41.34
CA ARG A 234 -5.69 10.25 -40.28
C ARG A 234 -6.97 9.83 -39.55
N GLN A 235 -6.90 8.71 -38.85
CA GLN A 235 -7.98 8.27 -37.99
C GLN A 235 -7.48 8.34 -36.56
N GLU A 236 -8.11 9.16 -35.73
CA GLU A 236 -7.64 9.41 -34.37
C GLU A 236 -8.66 8.93 -33.33
N VAL A 237 -8.15 8.40 -32.22
CA VAL A 237 -8.94 8.03 -31.05
C VAL A 237 -8.27 8.56 -29.80
N MET A 238 -9.07 9.16 -28.93
CA MET A 238 -8.61 9.76 -27.70
C MET A 238 -9.58 9.46 -26.58
N GLY A 239 -9.08 8.88 -25.48
CA GLY A 239 -9.82 8.70 -24.24
C GLY A 239 -9.40 9.75 -23.20
N ALA A 240 -10.36 10.33 -22.49
CA ALA A 240 -10.08 11.16 -21.32
C ALA A 240 -11.11 10.94 -20.20
N ARG A 241 -10.78 11.45 -19.01
CA ARG A 241 -11.73 11.46 -17.89
C ARG A 241 -12.75 12.55 -18.10
N LEU A 242 -14.01 12.29 -17.72
CA LEU A 242 -15.09 13.24 -17.91
C LEU A 242 -14.91 14.52 -17.07
N SER A 243 -14.38 14.35 -15.85
CA SER A 243 -14.04 15.43 -14.94
C SER A 243 -12.81 15.05 -14.13
N PRO A 244 -11.96 16.00 -13.70
CA PRO A 244 -10.86 15.72 -12.77
C PRO A 244 -11.31 15.03 -11.48
N HIS A 245 -12.57 15.22 -11.07
CA HIS A 245 -13.15 14.64 -9.86
C HIS A 245 -13.93 13.34 -10.12
N ASP A 246 -14.25 13.03 -11.37
CA ASP A 246 -14.93 11.79 -11.75
C ASP A 246 -13.90 10.81 -12.30
N VAL A 247 -13.44 9.93 -11.40
CA VAL A 247 -12.41 8.93 -11.70
C VAL A 247 -12.98 7.65 -12.32
N LEU A 248 -14.31 7.49 -12.33
CA LEU A 248 -14.97 6.26 -12.76
C LEU A 248 -15.47 6.34 -14.20
N ASN A 249 -15.83 7.53 -14.66
CA ASN A 249 -16.38 7.76 -15.99
C ASN A 249 -15.32 8.34 -16.93
N GLU A 250 -15.03 7.59 -17.98
CA GLU A 250 -14.17 8.04 -19.08
C GLU A 250 -15.00 8.20 -20.35
N ILE A 251 -14.64 9.20 -21.14
CA ILE A 251 -15.20 9.44 -22.46
C ILE A 251 -14.14 9.13 -23.50
N THR A 252 -14.54 8.45 -24.56
CA THR A 252 -13.70 8.19 -25.72
C THR A 252 -14.26 8.92 -26.92
N TRP A 253 -13.42 9.76 -27.51
CA TRP A 253 -13.66 10.39 -28.80
C TRP A 253 -12.96 9.57 -29.87
N ALA A 254 -13.69 9.21 -30.91
CA ALA A 254 -13.10 8.61 -32.10
C ALA A 254 -13.54 9.37 -33.33
N THR A 255 -12.59 9.55 -34.24
CA THR A 255 -12.77 10.33 -35.46
C THR A 255 -12.43 9.49 -36.66
N ALA A 256 -13.14 9.68 -37.77
CA ALA A 256 -12.84 9.03 -39.04
C ALA A 256 -13.12 9.96 -40.22
N PRO A 257 -12.26 9.97 -41.25
CA PRO A 257 -12.45 10.83 -42.41
C PRO A 257 -13.56 10.27 -43.30
N ILE A 258 -14.44 11.16 -43.75
CA ILE A 258 -15.45 10.87 -44.76
C ILE A 258 -14.82 11.10 -46.13
N ARG A 259 -14.89 10.09 -46.99
CA ARG A 259 -14.25 10.11 -48.31
C ARG A 259 -15.30 10.06 -49.40
N ASP A 260 -15.13 10.88 -50.44
CA ASP A 260 -15.93 10.76 -51.65
C ASP A 260 -15.59 9.50 -52.45
N ALA A 261 -16.36 9.21 -53.49
CA ALA A 261 -16.10 8.09 -54.40
C ALA A 261 -14.72 8.16 -55.11
N ARG A 262 -14.05 9.32 -55.08
CA ARG A 262 -12.71 9.54 -55.65
C ARG A 262 -11.60 9.45 -54.60
N GLY A 263 -11.94 9.21 -53.33
CA GLY A 263 -11.02 9.11 -52.19
C GLY A 263 -10.64 10.43 -51.53
N ASN A 264 -11.20 11.56 -51.98
CA ASN A 264 -10.96 12.88 -51.39
C ASN A 264 -11.69 13.00 -50.06
N ILE A 265 -11.07 13.67 -49.10
CA ILE A 265 -11.68 13.91 -47.79
C ILE A 265 -12.65 15.08 -47.92
N ILE A 266 -13.93 14.80 -47.67
CA ILE A 266 -15.04 15.74 -47.77
C ILE A 266 -15.59 16.14 -46.39
N GLY A 267 -15.21 15.42 -45.35
CA GLY A 267 -15.59 15.72 -43.97
C GLY A 267 -14.98 14.73 -42.98
N ALA A 268 -15.46 14.78 -41.74
CA ALA A 268 -15.10 13.85 -40.67
C ALA A 268 -16.33 13.49 -39.85
N VAL A 269 -16.36 12.25 -39.35
CA VAL A 269 -17.28 11.81 -38.31
C VAL A 269 -16.52 11.89 -36.98
N LEU A 270 -17.16 12.45 -35.97
CA LEU A 270 -16.73 12.37 -34.58
C LEU A 270 -17.80 11.61 -33.80
N ILE A 271 -17.39 10.55 -33.11
CA ILE A 271 -18.25 9.79 -32.21
C ILE A 271 -17.77 9.93 -30.78
N GLU A 272 -18.71 9.84 -29.85
CA GLU A 272 -18.47 9.89 -28.42
C GLU A 272 -19.08 8.67 -27.76
N SER A 273 -18.28 7.95 -26.97
CA SER A 273 -18.74 6.83 -26.17
C SER A 273 -18.35 7.02 -24.72
N LEU A 274 -19.30 6.85 -23.81
CA LEU A 274 -19.05 6.78 -22.37
C LEU A 274 -18.61 5.35 -22.01
N ASN A 275 -17.48 5.23 -21.33
CA ASN A 275 -17.01 4.00 -20.72
C ASN A 275 -17.24 4.11 -19.20
N PRO A 276 -18.41 3.65 -18.69
CA PRO A 276 -18.61 3.51 -17.26
C PRO A 276 -17.70 2.37 -16.77
N GLN A 277 -16.90 2.64 -15.73
CA GLN A 277 -15.83 1.78 -15.19
C GLN A 277 -14.48 1.92 -15.92
N SER A 278 -13.77 3.01 -15.62
CA SER A 278 -12.36 3.18 -15.99
C SER A 278 -11.52 1.98 -15.52
N ALA A 279 -11.08 1.16 -16.48
CA ALA A 279 -10.15 0.07 -16.23
C ALA A 279 -8.81 0.61 -15.69
N ARG A 280 -8.43 1.83 -16.08
CA ARG A 280 -7.26 2.54 -15.56
C ARG A 280 -7.41 2.86 -14.08
N PHE A 281 -8.56 3.35 -13.65
CA PHE A 281 -8.81 3.60 -12.22
C PHE A 281 -8.64 2.34 -11.39
N HIS A 282 -9.20 1.22 -11.85
CA HIS A 282 -9.04 -0.06 -11.15
C HIS A 282 -7.59 -0.56 -11.17
N ALA A 283 -6.87 -0.43 -12.30
CA ALA A 283 -5.46 -0.79 -12.37
C ALA A 283 -4.57 0.09 -11.47
N ASP A 284 -4.82 1.40 -11.43
CA ASP A 284 -4.12 2.35 -10.57
C ASP A 284 -4.39 2.06 -9.08
N ALA A 285 -5.63 1.72 -8.73
CA ALA A 285 -6.01 1.34 -7.36
C ALA A 285 -5.32 0.04 -6.92
N VAL A 286 -5.25 -0.97 -7.79
CA VAL A 286 -4.47 -2.20 -7.54
C VAL A 286 -2.98 -1.87 -7.39
N MET A 287 -2.48 -0.92 -8.19
CA MET A 287 -1.10 -0.47 -8.12
C MET A 287 -0.76 0.18 -6.78
N GLU A 288 -1.59 1.10 -6.32
CA GLU A 288 -1.43 1.75 -5.03
C GLU A 288 -1.50 0.73 -3.87
N ALA A 289 -2.42 -0.23 -3.94
CA ALA A 289 -2.54 -1.29 -2.93
C ALA A 289 -1.28 -2.17 -2.87
N TYR A 290 -0.71 -2.52 -4.03
CA TYR A 290 0.53 -3.29 -4.10
C TYR A 290 1.75 -2.51 -3.60
N ASP A 291 1.84 -1.21 -3.90
CA ASP A 291 2.93 -0.38 -3.38
C ASP A 291 2.90 -0.30 -1.86
N LYS A 292 1.71 -0.18 -1.26
CA LYS A 292 1.52 -0.29 0.19
C LYS A 292 1.94 -1.66 0.72
N TYR A 293 1.57 -2.74 0.03
CA TYR A 293 2.00 -4.09 0.39
C TYR A 293 3.53 -4.24 0.34
N ARG A 294 4.19 -3.75 -0.72
CA ARG A 294 5.65 -3.74 -0.87
C ARG A 294 6.34 -3.00 0.28
N GLN A 295 5.76 -1.88 0.74
CA GLN A 295 6.28 -1.16 1.90
C GLN A 295 6.22 -2.00 3.18
N LEU A 296 5.10 -2.71 3.41
CA LEU A 296 4.96 -3.63 4.55
C LEU A 296 5.92 -4.81 4.46
N GLN A 297 6.07 -5.40 3.28
CA GLN A 297 6.98 -6.52 3.03
C GLN A 297 8.44 -6.13 3.34
N ARG A 298 8.86 -4.89 3.04
CA ARG A 298 10.20 -4.40 3.42
C ARG A 298 10.43 -4.35 4.94
N GLN A 299 9.36 -4.24 5.73
CA GLN A 299 9.42 -4.23 7.20
C GLN A 299 9.21 -5.61 7.84
N GLU A 300 9.19 -6.69 7.05
CA GLU A 300 8.95 -8.05 7.53
C GLU A 300 9.94 -8.45 8.65
N GLY A 301 11.22 -8.11 8.49
CA GLY A 301 12.25 -8.38 9.51
C GLY A 301 11.93 -7.71 10.85
N THR A 302 11.47 -6.45 10.83
CA THR A 302 11.06 -5.71 12.03
C THR A 302 9.83 -6.33 12.69
N LEU A 303 8.86 -6.80 11.90
CA LEU A 303 7.67 -7.48 12.41
C LEU A 303 8.04 -8.79 13.12
N ARG A 304 8.88 -9.62 12.48
CA ARG A 304 9.36 -10.87 13.11
C ARG A 304 10.14 -10.60 14.38
N PHE A 305 11.01 -9.59 14.38
CA PHE A 305 11.79 -9.21 15.55
C PHE A 305 10.91 -8.73 16.71
N ASN A 306 9.93 -7.86 16.43
CA ASN A 306 8.99 -7.40 17.46
C ASN A 306 8.13 -8.54 18.00
N SER A 307 7.66 -9.45 17.15
CA SER A 307 6.94 -10.65 17.60
C SER A 307 7.80 -11.55 18.48
N LEU A 308 9.08 -11.75 18.13
CA LEU A 308 10.04 -12.49 18.96
C LEU A 308 10.17 -11.85 20.34
N LEU A 309 10.33 -10.52 20.39
CA LEU A 309 10.46 -9.78 21.65
C LEU A 309 9.21 -9.89 22.52
N ILE A 310 8.01 -9.70 21.95
CA ILE A 310 6.73 -9.84 22.67
C ILE A 310 6.58 -11.26 23.21
N LEU A 311 6.90 -12.27 22.39
CA LEU A 311 6.82 -13.67 22.78
C LEU A 311 7.81 -14.00 23.90
N ALA A 312 9.03 -13.48 23.81
CA ALA A 312 10.06 -13.65 24.84
C ALA A 312 9.61 -13.02 26.16
N LEU A 313 9.01 -11.83 26.13
CA LEU A 313 8.43 -11.19 27.32
C LEU A 313 7.31 -12.04 27.93
N ALA A 314 6.36 -12.50 27.11
CA ALA A 314 5.23 -13.30 27.57
C ALA A 314 5.69 -14.62 28.21
N THR A 315 6.66 -15.31 27.60
CA THR A 315 7.20 -16.56 28.17
C THR A 315 8.01 -16.33 29.43
N LEU A 316 8.76 -15.23 29.53
CA LEU A 316 9.50 -14.90 30.75
C LEU A 316 8.61 -14.39 31.89
N LEU A 317 7.39 -13.92 31.60
CA LEU A 317 6.39 -13.53 32.60
C LEU A 317 5.65 -14.74 33.19
N ILE A 318 5.57 -15.84 32.45
CA ILE A 318 4.96 -17.11 32.90
C ILE A 318 5.88 -17.87 33.88
N VAL A 319 7.20 -17.71 33.73
CA VAL A 319 8.24 -18.38 34.52
C VAL A 319 8.60 -17.57 35.77
#